data_AF-A0A2V9BCY0-F1
#
_entry.id   AF-A0A2V9BCY0-F1
#
_cell.length_a   1.000
_cell.length_b   1.000
_cell.length_c   1.000
_cell.angle_alpha   90.00
_cell.angle_beta   90.00
_cell.angle_gamma   90.00
#
_symmetry.space_group_name_H-M   'P 1'
#
loop_
_entity.id
_entity.type
_entity.pdbx_description
1 polymer ?
#
loop_
_entity_poly.entity_id
_entity_poly.type
_entity_poly.pdbx_seq_one_letter_code
_entity_poly.pdbx_strand_id
1 'polypeptide(L)'
;MRIKRFAVFATTLLFVALALSLVARAADQHSGTWKMNPAKSKYSPGPAPKSITVKIDSEGDNIKLSSEGIDAAGNPTHVEYTAKYDGKDYPITGVPNA
;
A
#
# COMPACT_ATOMS: atom_id res chain seq x y z
N MET A 1 11.13 -41.60 -32.17
CA MET A 1 12.18 -40.72 -31.58
C MET A 1 11.96 -39.23 -31.86
N ARG A 2 11.43 -38.82 -33.02
CA ARG A 2 11.19 -37.40 -33.40
C ARG A 2 10.11 -36.68 -32.56
N ILE A 3 8.97 -37.34 -32.27
CA ILE A 3 7.86 -36.75 -31.49
C ILE A 3 8.23 -36.50 -30.02
N LYS A 4 8.97 -37.43 -29.39
CA LYS A 4 9.45 -37.27 -28.00
C LYS A 4 10.40 -36.08 -27.85
N ARG A 5 11.25 -35.83 -28.86
CA ARG A 5 12.16 -34.69 -28.90
C ARG A 5 11.41 -33.36 -29.05
N PHE A 6 10.36 -33.34 -29.86
CA PHE A 6 9.50 -32.16 -30.03
C PHE A 6 8.71 -31.81 -28.76
N ALA A 7 8.16 -32.82 -28.08
CA ALA A 7 7.45 -32.65 -26.81
C ALA A 7 8.37 -32.09 -25.71
N VAL A 8 9.57 -32.66 -25.58
CA VAL A 8 10.59 -32.15 -24.62
C VAL A 8 10.97 -30.71 -24.96
N PHE A 9 11.16 -30.37 -26.24
CA PHE A 9 11.51 -29.01 -26.65
C PHE A 9 10.38 -28.01 -26.33
N ALA A 10 9.13 -28.38 -26.60
CA ALA A 10 7.97 -27.53 -26.32
C ALA A 10 7.77 -27.32 -24.81
N THR A 11 7.95 -28.37 -23.99
CA THR A 11 7.87 -28.28 -22.54
C THR A 11 8.98 -27.40 -21.97
N THR A 12 10.22 -27.54 -22.43
CA THR A 12 11.34 -26.68 -22.02
C THR A 12 11.09 -25.22 -22.41
N LEU A 13 10.57 -24.97 -23.62
CA LEU A 13 10.25 -23.62 -24.08
C LEU A 13 9.16 -22.96 -23.21
N LEU A 14 8.16 -23.73 -22.80
CA LEU A 14 7.10 -23.27 -21.89
C LEU A 14 7.64 -22.93 -20.50
N PHE A 15 8.53 -23.75 -19.94
CA PHE A 15 9.15 -23.47 -18.64
C PHE A 15 10.07 -22.25 -18.68
N VAL A 16 10.81 -22.04 -19.78
CA VAL A 16 11.62 -20.83 -19.97
C VAL A 16 10.74 -19.59 -20.09
N ALA A 17 9.62 -19.66 -20.82
CA ALA A 17 8.67 -18.55 -20.92
C ALA A 17 8.02 -18.21 -19.57
N LEU A 18 7.68 -19.22 -18.76
CA LEU A 18 7.15 -19.02 -17.41
C LEU A 18 8.20 -18.43 -16.46
N ALA A 19 9.45 -18.87 -16.54
CA ALA A 19 10.55 -18.32 -15.73
C ALA A 19 10.86 -16.86 -16.06
N LEU A 20 10.71 -16.45 -17.32
CA LEU A 20 10.87 -15.06 -17.76
C LEU A 20 9.68 -14.15 -17.39
N SER A 21 8.56 -14.72 -16.92
CA SER A 21 7.37 -13.96 -16.48
C SER A 21 7.42 -13.48 -15.02
N LEU A 22 8.48 -13.81 -14.28
CA LEU A 22 8.76 -13.34 -12.92
C LEU A 22 9.90 -12.31 -12.99
N VAL A 23 9.77 -11.05 -12.63
CA VAL A 23 8.89 -10.39 -11.65
C VAL A 23 8.25 -9.16 -12.29
N ALA A 24 6.93 -9.16 -12.44
CA ALA A 24 6.20 -7.90 -12.37
C ALA A 24 6.36 -7.42 -10.93
N ARG A 25 7.24 -6.45 -10.68
CA ARG A 25 7.22 -5.76 -9.40
C ARG A 25 5.80 -5.24 -9.28
N ALA A 26 5.08 -5.67 -8.24
CA ALA A 26 3.79 -5.06 -7.94
C ALA A 26 4.08 -3.56 -7.87
N ALA A 27 3.53 -2.80 -8.82
CA ALA A 27 3.61 -1.35 -8.76
C ALA A 27 3.12 -0.94 -7.38
N ASP A 28 3.73 0.06 -6.77
CA ASP A 28 3.30 0.53 -5.45
C ASP A 28 1.80 0.83 -5.47
N GLN A 29 1.03 0.01 -4.76
CA GLN A 29 -0.44 0.10 -4.70
C GLN A 29 -0.91 1.06 -3.60
N HIS A 30 0.00 1.51 -2.74
CA HIS A 30 -0.31 2.36 -1.61
C HIS A 30 -0.17 3.85 -1.96
N SER A 31 0.80 4.20 -2.81
CA SER A 31 0.99 5.57 -3.26
C SER A 31 -0.28 6.15 -3.88
N GLY A 32 -0.60 7.37 -3.47
CA GLY A 32 -1.76 8.10 -3.95
C GLY A 32 -2.41 8.98 -2.89
N THR A 33 -3.50 9.62 -3.30
CA THR A 33 -4.35 10.44 -2.42
C THR A 33 -5.66 9.72 -2.18
N TRP A 34 -5.90 9.36 -0.93
CA TRP A 34 -7.04 8.58 -0.47
C TRP A 34 -7.98 9.48 0.31
N LYS A 35 -9.26 9.53 -0.09
CA LYS A 35 -10.30 10.26 0.63
C LYS A 35 -11.28 9.28 1.26
N MET A 36 -11.48 9.40 2.57
CA MET A 36 -12.47 8.62 3.30
C MET A 36 -13.88 8.88 2.75
N ASN A 37 -14.66 7.81 2.60
CA ASN A 37 -16.08 7.89 2.24
C ASN A 37 -16.95 7.62 3.47
N PRO A 38 -17.51 8.65 4.14
CA PRO A 38 -18.31 8.45 5.36
C PRO A 38 -19.51 7.53 5.15
N ALA A 39 -20.13 7.55 3.96
CA ALA A 39 -21.30 6.73 3.66
C ALA A 39 -20.99 5.23 3.53
N LYS A 40 -19.72 4.87 3.33
CA LYS A 40 -19.26 3.49 3.19
C LYS A 40 -18.35 3.02 4.35
N SER A 41 -18.04 3.90 5.30
CA SER A 41 -17.18 3.59 6.45
C SER A 41 -18.00 3.29 7.70
N LYS A 42 -17.47 2.43 8.56
CA LYS A 42 -18.06 2.08 9.87
C LYS A 42 -17.01 2.32 10.96
N TYR A 43 -17.42 2.92 12.08
CA TYR A 43 -16.55 3.26 13.21
C TYR A 43 -17.12 2.70 14.50
N SER A 44 -16.31 1.95 15.25
CA SER A 44 -16.68 1.35 16.54
C SER A 44 -15.44 1.25 17.45
N PRO A 45 -15.45 1.86 18.65
CA PRO A 45 -16.48 2.80 19.11
C PRO A 45 -16.52 4.04 18.22
N GLY A 46 -17.73 4.60 18.05
CA GLY A 46 -17.90 5.91 17.42
C GLY A 46 -17.55 7.05 18.39
N PRO A 47 -17.67 8.31 17.97
CA PRO A 47 -18.17 8.78 16.67
C PRO A 47 -17.14 8.75 15.53
N ALA A 48 -17.63 8.70 14.29
CA ALA A 48 -16.78 8.78 13.09
C ALA A 48 -16.22 10.21 12.88
N PRO A 49 -15.01 10.36 12.32
CA PRO A 49 -14.52 11.65 11.86
C PRO A 49 -15.38 12.18 10.70
N LYS A 50 -15.42 13.50 10.56
CA LYS A 50 -16.16 14.17 9.48
C LYS A 50 -15.43 14.06 8.14
N SER A 51 -14.10 14.05 8.16
CA SER A 51 -13.27 13.85 6.97
C SER A 51 -11.90 13.27 7.33
N ILE A 52 -11.34 12.50 6.41
CA ILE A 52 -9.94 12.11 6.39
C ILE A 52 -9.48 12.11 4.93
N THR A 53 -8.33 12.72 4.67
CA THR A 53 -7.58 12.62 3.42
C THR A 53 -6.16 12.18 3.75
N VAL A 54 -5.72 11.07 3.16
CA VAL A 54 -4.37 10.53 3.35
C VAL A 54 -3.63 10.64 2.02
N LYS A 55 -2.42 11.18 2.06
CA LYS A 55 -1.46 11.13 0.96
C LYS A 55 -0.33 10.19 1.33
N ILE A 56 -0.05 9.25 0.45
CA ILE A 56 1.05 8.30 0.58
C ILE A 56 1.95 8.48 -0.63
N ASP A 57 3.24 8.67 -0.38
CA ASP A 57 4.30 8.67 -1.38
C ASP A 57 5.34 7.62 -0.95
N SER A 58 5.43 6.50 -1.67
CA SER A 58 6.42 5.45 -1.38
C SER A 58 7.50 5.40 -2.47
N GLU A 59 8.74 5.20 -2.04
CA GLU A 59 9.90 5.04 -2.92
C GLU A 59 10.78 3.89 -2.41
N GLY A 60 10.80 2.80 -3.17
CA GLY A 60 11.46 1.56 -2.75
C GLY A 60 10.86 1.06 -1.43
N ASP A 61 11.70 0.95 -0.40
CA ASP A 61 11.28 0.52 0.94
C ASP A 61 10.84 1.68 1.84
N ASN A 62 10.91 2.94 1.38
CA ASN A 62 10.50 4.11 2.14
C ASN A 62 9.03 4.43 1.90
N ILE A 63 8.33 4.86 2.95
CA ILE A 63 6.98 5.40 2.88
C ILE A 63 6.94 6.76 3.57
N LYS A 64 6.39 7.76 2.88
CA LYS A 64 5.98 9.03 3.47
C LYS A 64 4.46 9.08 3.48
N LEU A 65 3.88 9.33 4.66
CA LEU A 65 2.44 9.49 4.82
C LEU A 65 2.14 10.85 5.46
N SER A 66 1.18 11.55 4.88
CA SER A 66 0.53 12.72 5.48
C SER A 66 -0.98 12.51 5.50
N SER A 67 -1.61 12.77 6.63
CA SER A 67 -3.05 12.67 6.81
C SER A 67 -3.60 13.96 7.39
N GLU A 68 -4.67 14.45 6.78
CA GLU A 68 -5.42 15.61 7.25
C GLU A 68 -6.89 15.22 7.41
N GLY A 69 -7.55 15.74 8.43
CA GLY A 69 -8.94 15.40 8.68
C GLY A 69 -9.64 16.35 9.63
N ILE A 70 -10.93 16.16 9.78
CA ILE A 70 -11.76 16.81 10.80
C ILE A 70 -12.35 15.71 11.68
N ASP A 71 -12.07 15.77 12.98
CA ASP A 71 -12.60 14.81 13.94
C ASP A 71 -14.14 14.96 14.11
N ALA A 72 -14.72 14.09 14.93
CA ALA A 72 -16.17 14.14 15.19
C ALA A 72 -16.61 15.44 15.89
N ALA A 73 -15.75 16.02 16.74
CA ALA A 73 -16.00 17.27 17.44
C ALA A 73 -15.87 18.51 16.51
N GLY A 74 -15.28 18.34 15.33
CA GLY A 74 -15.04 19.42 14.37
C GLY A 74 -13.63 20.03 14.45
N ASN A 75 -12.73 19.45 15.24
CA ASN A 75 -11.34 19.92 15.31
C ASN A 75 -10.53 19.40 14.12
N PRO A 76 -9.61 20.21 13.58
CA PRO A 76 -8.66 19.74 12.60
C PRO A 76 -7.69 18.73 13.22
N THR A 77 -7.37 17.70 12.45
CA THR A 77 -6.39 16.66 12.78
C THR A 77 -5.34 16.61 11.68
N HIS A 78 -4.09 16.40 12.07
CA HIS A 78 -2.98 16.25 11.15
C HIS A 78 -2.03 15.18 11.68
N VAL A 79 -1.58 14.27 10.83
CA VAL A 79 -0.62 13.22 11.15
C VAL A 79 0.39 13.11 10.02
N GLU A 80 1.68 13.07 10.36
CA GLU A 80 2.75 12.86 9.37
C GLU A 80 3.80 11.88 9.91
N TYR A 81 4.28 10.99 9.05
CA TYR A 81 5.45 10.18 9.34
C TYR A 81 6.22 9.81 8.07
N THR A 82 7.49 9.44 8.27
CA THR A 82 8.32 8.79 7.25
C THR A 82 8.95 7.55 7.87
N ALA A 83 8.75 6.39 7.24
CA ALA A 83 9.17 5.10 7.76
C ALA A 83 9.71 4.19 6.64
N LYS A 84 10.22 3.02 7.04
CA LYS A 84 10.61 1.95 6.12
C LYS A 84 9.90 0.65 6.46
N TYR A 85 9.73 -0.23 5.47
CA TYR A 85 9.24 -1.60 5.67
C TYR A 85 10.32 -2.53 6.27
N ASP A 86 11.02 -2.09 7.32
CA ASP A 86 12.14 -2.82 7.94
C ASP A 86 11.86 -3.30 9.38
N GLY A 87 10.64 -3.10 9.86
CA GLY A 87 10.19 -3.55 11.18
C GLY A 87 10.71 -2.73 12.36
N LYS A 88 11.29 -1.55 12.11
CA LYS A 88 11.71 -0.61 13.16
C LYS A 88 10.64 0.44 13.45
N ASP A 89 10.70 0.98 14.66
CA ASP A 89 9.87 2.11 15.06
C ASP A 89 10.42 3.42 14.46
N TYR A 90 9.50 4.28 14.01
CA TYR A 90 9.79 5.60 13.47
C TYR A 90 8.88 6.63 14.15
N PRO A 91 9.37 7.87 14.36
CA PRO A 91 8.56 8.91 14.98
C PRO A 91 7.37 9.30 14.11
N ILE A 92 6.27 9.60 14.77
CA ILE A 92 5.05 10.13 14.16
C ILE A 92 4.75 11.51 14.75
N THR A 93 4.26 12.43 13.91
CA THR A 93 3.87 13.77 14.31
C THR A 93 2.35 13.89 14.37
N GLY A 94 1.82 14.70 15.29
CA GLY A 94 0.40 15.03 15.36
C GLY A 94 -0.50 14.04 16.11
N VAL A 95 0.09 13.02 16.71
CA VAL A 95 -0.59 12.08 17.61
C VAL A 95 -0.04 12.27 19.02
N PRO A 96 -0.79 12.89 19.95
CA PRO A 96 -0.33 13.04 21.34
C PRO A 96 -0.14 11.66 22.00
N ASN A 97 1.05 11.43 22.59
CA ASN A 97 1.46 10.18 23.27
C ASN A 97 1.72 8.96 22.37
N ALA A 98 2.15 9.19 21.12
CA ALA A 98 2.60 8.12 20.24
C ALA A 98 4.00 7.58 20.61
#